data_AF-A0A1G3QMF5-F1
#
_entry.id   AF-A0A1G3QMF5-F1
#
_cell.length_a   1.000
_cell.length_b   1.000
_cell.length_c   1.000
_cell.angle_alpha   90.00
_cell.angle_beta   90.00
_cell.angle_gamma   90.00
#
_symmetry.space_group_name_H-M   'P 1'
#
loop_
_entity.id
_entity.type
_entity.pdbx_description
1 polymer ?
#
loop_
_entity_poly.entity_id
_entity_poly.type
_entity_poly.pdbx_seq_one_letter_code
_entity_poly.pdbx_strand_id
1 'polypeptide(L)'
;MLWYLGLTSEYPFLKIAGDVIYYSLISTAIFLALPLIYKRLISLGYDKKKVTLFTLLCAVVIFPAAYAGTRAAAMFYKPISEWSFDLLIEVIRSGPAHTFHAGLILSAICISVLIVLMRFKYLEAMDAIVLYVPLGHAIGRIACFIVGCCWGRYVTLDFWGINARFPNPVPVYAIGVNILIFLFLRRLYENIYSNQEARKLYTGSVFASYFVLYGAVRIILEMFRKERRIGFGLTQAQAAMIIFIITGLIVILVVGRRLQKKEIEAQEQTAANAELRKLFLLGGFLASYLVLFFVIYYLIKKAHVLPWPFQKVQTIAAGYAGILYYIPFTAVPALSLYWLEKSGIAVWEKFRWRRFSSFFYAGLAFSIFYTIYLLVLKEPRLRGLGFWPPVVILSAMNAVSEEVVYRLAAYKIFIQADYSKLTSNIAQTILYSLIHFIMGGPVLGAFSIAYGVMLGMVMERNESVTPCIICHFVIDIGCIGLPMLSY
;
A
#
# COMPACT_ATOMS: atom_id res chain seq x y z
N MET A 1 6.19 21.77 2.36
CA MET A 1 5.61 22.70 3.31
C MET A 1 6.03 24.09 2.90
N LEU A 2 7.33 24.37 2.79
CA LEU A 2 7.85 25.70 2.41
C LEU A 2 7.23 26.27 1.12
N TRP A 3 7.28 25.52 0.02
CA TRP A 3 6.70 25.99 -1.24
C TRP A 3 5.19 26.18 -1.17
N TYR A 4 4.50 25.23 -0.52
CA TYR A 4 3.05 25.26 -0.42
C TYR A 4 2.54 26.44 0.43
N LEU A 5 3.24 26.77 1.52
CA LEU A 5 2.88 27.90 2.36
C LEU A 5 3.22 29.26 1.72
N GLY A 6 3.66 29.31 0.46
CA GLY A 6 4.06 30.55 -0.22
C GLY A 6 5.39 31.12 0.28
N LEU A 7 6.03 30.45 1.24
CA LEU A 7 7.23 30.95 1.91
C LEU A 7 8.43 31.03 0.96
N THR A 8 8.51 30.14 -0.04
CA THR A 8 9.62 30.19 -1.02
C THR A 8 9.48 31.32 -2.04
N SER A 9 8.25 31.80 -2.29
CA SER A 9 8.01 32.97 -3.14
C SER A 9 8.24 34.27 -2.38
N GLU A 10 7.88 34.29 -1.09
CA GLU A 10 8.07 35.45 -0.21
C GLU A 10 9.54 35.60 0.22
N TYR A 11 10.23 34.48 0.45
CA TYR A 11 11.60 34.42 0.94
C TYR A 11 12.47 33.50 0.05
N PRO A 12 13.17 34.05 -0.96
CA PRO A 12 13.99 33.25 -1.89
C PRO A 12 15.06 32.38 -1.21
N PHE A 13 15.60 32.83 -0.06
CA PHE A 13 16.57 32.02 0.70
C PHE A 13 15.98 30.70 1.21
N LEU A 14 14.67 30.63 1.48
CA LEU A 14 13.99 29.39 1.89
C LEU A 14 13.91 28.37 0.75
N LYS A 15 13.94 28.82 -0.51
CA LYS A 15 14.06 27.90 -1.66
C LYS A 15 15.42 27.22 -1.66
N ILE A 16 16.50 28.00 -1.50
CA ILE A 16 17.87 27.47 -1.43
C ILE A 16 18.01 26.52 -0.24
N ALA A 17 17.54 26.94 0.94
CA ALA A 17 17.54 26.09 2.13
C ALA A 17 16.73 24.80 1.91
N GLY A 18 15.56 24.89 1.25
CA GLY A 18 14.75 23.75 0.89
C GLY A 18 15.47 22.76 -0.04
N ASP A 19 16.14 23.25 -1.07
CA ASP A 19 16.91 22.41 -2.01
C ASP A 19 18.09 21.74 -1.29
N VAL A 20 18.82 22.48 -0.44
CA VAL A 20 19.89 21.91 0.40
C VAL A 20 19.33 20.80 1.28
N ILE A 21 18.24 21.04 2.01
CA ILE A 21 17.58 20.02 2.84
C ILE A 21 17.19 18.80 1.98
N TYR A 22 16.65 19.02 0.78
CA TYR A 22 16.20 17.95 -0.09
C TYR A 22 17.33 17.00 -0.50
N TYR A 23 18.40 17.56 -1.06
CA TYR A 23 19.54 16.78 -1.52
C TYR A 23 20.36 16.20 -0.37
N SER A 24 20.48 16.93 0.75
CA SER A 24 21.14 16.43 1.96
C SER A 24 20.41 15.24 2.55
N LEU A 25 19.08 15.26 2.65
CA LEU A 25 18.30 14.13 3.17
C LEU A 25 18.38 12.90 2.26
N ILE A 26 18.32 13.08 0.94
CA ILE A 26 18.50 11.97 -0.01
C ILE A 26 19.90 11.36 0.10
N SER A 27 20.93 12.21 0.14
CA SER A 27 22.32 11.75 0.32
C SER A 27 22.49 11.03 1.65
N THR A 28 21.93 11.59 2.72
CA THR A 28 21.95 11.01 4.07
C THR A 28 21.28 9.64 4.08
N ALA A 29 20.14 9.48 3.41
CA ALA A 29 19.47 8.19 3.29
C ALA A 29 20.39 7.11 2.68
N ILE A 30 21.14 7.46 1.63
CA ILE A 30 22.09 6.55 0.98
C ILE A 30 23.26 6.25 1.90
N PHE A 31 23.90 7.27 2.49
CA PHE A 31 25.05 7.10 3.38
C PHE A 31 24.69 6.43 4.71
N LEU A 32 23.43 6.47 5.14
CA LEU A 32 22.93 5.67 6.26
C LEU A 32 22.64 4.22 5.87
N ALA A 33 22.14 3.98 4.65
CA ALA A 33 21.86 2.62 4.18
C ALA A 33 23.14 1.80 3.96
N LEU A 34 24.21 2.39 3.40
CA LEU A 34 25.47 1.70 3.12
C LEU A 34 26.09 0.96 4.32
N PRO A 35 26.30 1.57 5.51
CA PRO A 35 26.85 0.88 6.66
C PRO A 35 25.89 -0.19 7.21
N LEU A 36 24.58 -0.03 7.05
CA LEU A 36 23.61 -1.05 7.44
C LEU A 36 23.68 -2.26 6.52
N ILE A 37 23.76 -2.04 5.20
CA ILE A 37 23.98 -3.08 4.20
C ILE A 37 25.33 -3.79 4.45
N TYR A 38 26.39 -3.03 4.71
CA TYR A 38 27.70 -3.56 5.09
C TYR A 38 27.59 -4.54 6.25
N LYS A 39 26.95 -4.13 7.36
CA LYS A 39 26.74 -4.99 8.54
C LYS A 39 25.98 -6.26 8.18
N ARG A 40 24.96 -6.18 7.32
CA ARG A 40 24.20 -7.36 6.88
C ARG A 40 25.05 -8.30 6.04
N LEU A 41 25.78 -7.80 5.04
CA LEU A 41 26.68 -8.63 4.23
C LEU A 41 27.77 -9.31 5.06
N ILE A 42 28.36 -8.62 6.05
CA ILE A 42 29.31 -9.24 6.98
C ILE A 42 28.63 -10.34 7.80
N SER A 43 27.43 -10.09 8.34
CA SER A 43 26.69 -11.10 9.11
C SER A 43 26.31 -12.35 8.29
N LEU A 44 26.24 -12.22 6.96
CA LEU A 44 26.01 -13.35 6.05
C LEU A 44 27.26 -14.21 5.79
N GLY A 45 28.42 -13.82 6.33
CA GLY A 45 29.70 -14.53 6.19
C GLY A 45 30.52 -14.13 4.96
N TYR A 46 30.20 -13.02 4.30
CA TYR A 46 31.02 -12.52 3.18
C TYR A 46 32.35 -11.94 3.68
N ASP A 47 33.41 -12.14 2.90
CA ASP A 47 34.75 -11.63 3.21
C ASP A 47 34.76 -10.11 3.43
N LYS A 48 35.38 -9.67 4.53
CA LYS A 48 35.40 -8.27 4.95
C LYS A 48 36.01 -7.36 3.90
N LYS A 49 37.10 -7.76 3.23
CA LYS A 49 37.75 -6.94 2.21
C LYS A 49 36.85 -6.75 1.00
N LYS A 50 36.19 -7.82 0.55
CA LYS A 50 35.19 -7.75 -0.53
C LYS A 50 34.02 -6.84 -0.16
N VAL A 51 33.43 -6.99 1.03
CA VAL A 51 32.29 -6.15 1.43
C VAL A 51 32.71 -4.68 1.57
N THR A 52 33.90 -4.39 2.10
CA THR A 52 34.46 -3.04 2.15
C THR A 52 34.63 -2.46 0.73
N LEU A 53 35.23 -3.20 -0.20
CA LEU A 53 35.40 -2.76 -1.58
C LEU A 53 34.04 -2.53 -2.27
N PHE A 54 33.09 -3.44 -2.08
CA PHE A 54 31.72 -3.29 -2.60
C PHE A 54 31.08 -1.98 -2.12
N THR A 55 31.18 -1.72 -0.81
CA THR A 55 30.59 -0.53 -0.18
C THR A 55 31.27 0.75 -0.65
N LEU A 56 32.60 0.74 -0.79
CA LEU A 56 33.38 1.86 -1.32
C LEU A 56 33.00 2.16 -2.77
N LEU A 57 32.92 1.13 -3.63
CA LEU A 57 32.50 1.29 -5.02
C LEU A 57 31.06 1.80 -5.13
N CYS A 58 30.16 1.36 -4.24
CA CYS A 58 28.81 1.93 -4.19
C CYS A 58 28.83 3.43 -3.88
N ALA A 59 29.64 3.87 -2.92
CA ALA A 59 29.71 5.26 -2.49
C ALA A 59 30.44 6.18 -3.47
N VAL A 60 31.57 5.73 -4.02
CA VAL A 60 32.51 6.57 -4.79
C VAL A 60 32.33 6.44 -6.29
N VAL A 61 31.78 5.31 -6.77
CA VAL A 61 31.57 5.08 -8.21
C VAL A 61 30.08 5.11 -8.55
N ILE A 62 29.29 4.22 -7.93
CA ILE A 62 27.89 4.02 -8.33
C ILE A 62 27.03 5.23 -7.96
N PHE A 63 27.19 5.83 -6.78
CA PHE A 63 26.40 7.00 -6.40
C PHE A 63 26.67 8.21 -7.31
N PRO A 64 27.92 8.62 -7.58
CA PRO A 64 28.20 9.67 -8.57
C PRO A 64 27.74 9.31 -9.99
N ALA A 65 27.91 8.06 -10.42
CA ALA A 65 27.41 7.61 -11.72
C ALA A 65 25.89 7.68 -11.80
N ALA A 66 25.16 7.30 -10.74
CA ALA A 66 23.71 7.42 -10.67
C ALA A 66 23.27 8.89 -10.74
N TYR A 67 23.95 9.78 -10.03
CA TYR A 67 23.71 11.22 -10.12
C TYR A 67 23.94 11.74 -11.55
N ALA A 68 25.06 11.40 -12.17
CA ALA A 68 25.33 11.73 -13.57
C ALA A 68 24.26 11.17 -14.51
N GLY A 69 23.81 9.93 -14.27
CA GLY A 69 22.72 9.28 -15.00
C GLY A 69 21.39 10.04 -14.91
N THR A 70 21.09 10.67 -13.76
CA THR A 70 19.88 11.53 -13.67
C THR A 70 19.90 12.67 -14.68
N ARG A 71 21.09 13.23 -14.98
CA ARG A 71 21.26 14.36 -15.91
C ARG A 71 21.45 13.90 -17.35
N ALA A 72 22.20 12.81 -17.55
CA ALA A 72 22.41 12.19 -18.86
C ALA A 72 21.10 11.92 -19.61
N ALA A 73 20.05 11.55 -18.88
CA ALA A 73 18.74 11.29 -19.48
C ALA A 73 18.08 12.50 -20.16
N ALA A 74 18.54 13.72 -19.88
CA ALA A 74 18.08 14.92 -20.58
C ALA A 74 18.37 14.88 -22.09
N MET A 75 19.38 14.11 -22.51
CA MET A 75 19.70 13.85 -23.91
C MET A 75 18.52 13.20 -24.66
N PHE A 76 17.73 12.36 -24.00
CA PHE A 76 16.55 11.72 -24.61
C PHE A 76 15.39 12.69 -24.88
N TYR A 77 15.45 13.92 -24.37
CA TYR A 77 14.48 14.98 -24.71
C TYR A 77 14.89 15.77 -25.96
N LYS A 78 16.09 15.52 -26.50
CA LYS A 78 16.58 16.14 -27.74
C LYS A 78 16.35 15.20 -28.93
N PRO A 79 16.12 15.74 -30.15
CA PRO A 79 16.06 14.94 -31.37
C PRO A 79 17.28 14.05 -31.52
N ILE A 80 17.10 12.83 -32.02
CA ILE A 80 18.19 11.85 -32.18
C ILE A 80 19.31 12.40 -33.07
N SER A 81 18.99 13.29 -34.02
CA SER A 81 19.99 13.97 -34.88
C SER A 81 20.95 14.87 -34.11
N GLU A 82 20.59 15.34 -32.91
CA GLU A 82 21.44 16.18 -32.05
C GLU A 82 22.29 15.34 -31.08
N TRP A 83 22.15 14.02 -31.09
CA TRP A 83 22.83 13.17 -30.11
C TRP A 83 24.32 13.08 -30.42
N SER A 84 25.13 13.62 -29.51
CA SER A 84 26.60 13.55 -29.57
C SER A 84 27.20 13.31 -28.19
N PHE A 85 28.47 12.91 -28.16
CA PHE A 85 29.21 12.78 -26.90
C PHE A 85 29.36 14.14 -26.21
N ASP A 86 29.55 15.22 -26.98
CA ASP A 86 29.63 16.58 -26.43
C ASP A 86 28.33 16.99 -25.74
N LEU A 87 27.17 16.71 -26.36
CA LEU A 87 25.86 16.95 -25.75
C LEU A 87 25.71 16.14 -24.45
N LEU A 88 26.13 14.87 -24.44
CA LEU A 88 26.08 14.03 -23.24
C LEU A 88 26.89 14.66 -22.09
N ILE A 89 28.12 15.09 -22.36
CA ILE A 89 28.99 15.75 -21.38
C ILE A 89 28.39 17.08 -20.92
N GLU A 90 27.84 17.86 -21.83
CA GLU A 90 27.15 19.11 -21.55
C GLU A 90 25.96 18.89 -20.60
N VAL A 91 25.03 17.98 -20.93
CA VAL A 91 23.86 17.76 -20.08
C VAL A 91 24.24 17.20 -18.71
N ILE A 92 25.30 16.37 -18.62
CA ILE A 92 25.81 15.87 -17.33
C ILE A 92 26.44 16.99 -16.49
N ARG A 93 27.13 17.97 -17.10
CA ARG A 93 27.84 19.04 -16.39
C ARG A 93 26.96 20.25 -16.07
N SER A 94 26.23 20.76 -17.05
CA SER A 94 25.47 22.02 -16.99
C SER A 94 23.97 21.84 -17.22
N GLY A 95 23.51 20.67 -17.66
CA GLY A 95 22.09 20.41 -17.92
C GLY A 95 21.18 20.63 -16.70
N PRO A 96 20.10 21.41 -16.80
CA PRO A 96 19.23 21.74 -15.66
C PRO A 96 18.26 20.61 -15.29
N ALA A 97 18.12 19.59 -16.15
CA ALA A 97 17.14 18.53 -15.99
C ALA A 97 17.70 17.33 -15.21
N HIS A 98 16.91 16.83 -14.27
CA HIS A 98 17.19 15.59 -13.53
C HIS A 98 16.02 14.61 -13.68
N THR A 99 16.34 13.39 -14.08
CA THR A 99 15.37 12.30 -14.23
C THR A 99 15.61 11.23 -13.18
N PHE A 100 14.69 11.12 -12.23
CA PHE A 100 14.75 10.13 -11.14
C PHE A 100 14.91 8.69 -11.66
N HIS A 101 14.12 8.32 -12.69
CA HIS A 101 14.12 6.97 -13.24
C HIS A 101 15.48 6.54 -13.82
N ALA A 102 16.21 7.47 -14.43
CA ALA A 102 17.52 7.17 -15.00
C ALA A 102 18.56 6.87 -13.92
N GLY A 103 18.58 7.65 -12.84
CA GLY A 103 19.44 7.37 -11.69
C GLY A 103 19.11 6.03 -11.01
N LEU A 104 17.82 5.72 -10.87
CA LEU A 104 17.36 4.43 -10.32
C LEU A 104 17.78 3.24 -11.20
N ILE A 105 17.53 3.31 -12.51
CA ILE A 105 17.85 2.21 -13.44
C ILE A 105 19.36 1.99 -13.51
N LEU A 106 20.14 3.07 -13.67
CA LEU A 106 21.60 2.96 -13.77
C LEU A 106 22.20 2.38 -12.48
N SER A 107 21.79 2.88 -11.31
CA SER A 107 22.25 2.33 -10.03
C SER A 107 21.86 0.85 -9.85
N ALA A 108 20.63 0.47 -10.19
CA ALA A 108 20.19 -0.92 -10.12
C ALA A 108 21.02 -1.85 -11.02
N ILE A 109 21.34 -1.42 -12.25
CA ILE A 109 22.20 -2.15 -13.18
C ILE A 109 23.62 -2.27 -12.62
N CYS A 110 24.25 -1.15 -12.25
CA CYS A 110 25.63 -1.14 -11.75
C CYS A 110 25.79 -1.98 -10.47
N ILE A 111 24.85 -1.89 -9.52
CA ILE A 111 24.87 -2.71 -8.30
C ILE A 111 24.70 -4.18 -8.66
N SER A 112 23.79 -4.52 -9.57
CA SER A 112 23.57 -5.90 -10.01
C SER A 112 24.81 -6.50 -10.67
N VAL A 113 25.45 -5.75 -11.57
CA VAL A 113 26.71 -6.15 -12.21
C VAL A 113 27.80 -6.32 -11.16
N LEU A 114 27.95 -5.38 -10.24
CA LEU A 114 28.98 -5.44 -9.20
C LEU A 114 28.81 -6.67 -8.29
N ILE A 115 27.58 -7.02 -7.91
CA ILE A 115 27.28 -8.23 -7.12
C ILE A 115 27.75 -9.49 -7.85
N VAL A 116 27.49 -9.59 -9.16
CA VAL A 116 27.90 -10.72 -9.99
C VAL A 116 29.43 -10.78 -10.11
N LEU A 117 30.07 -9.64 -10.42
CA LEU A 117 31.53 -9.55 -10.57
C LEU A 117 32.26 -9.91 -9.26
N MET A 118 31.71 -9.52 -8.11
CA MET A 118 32.28 -9.82 -6.80
C MET A 118 31.92 -11.23 -6.28
N ARG A 119 31.16 -12.00 -7.06
CA ARG A 119 30.71 -13.36 -6.75
C ARG A 119 29.89 -13.46 -5.46
N PHE A 120 29.13 -12.42 -5.14
CA PHE A 120 28.11 -12.52 -4.09
C PHE A 120 26.93 -13.34 -4.60
N LYS A 121 26.24 -14.07 -3.70
CA LYS A 121 24.99 -14.73 -4.08
C LYS A 121 23.95 -13.65 -4.34
N TYR A 122 23.52 -13.53 -5.59
CA TYR A 122 22.76 -12.38 -6.07
C TYR A 122 21.53 -12.07 -5.21
N LEU A 123 20.67 -13.07 -4.97
CA LEU A 123 19.44 -12.89 -4.18
C LEU A 123 19.71 -12.61 -2.69
N GLU A 124 20.79 -13.14 -2.10
CA GLU A 124 21.14 -12.80 -0.71
C GLU A 124 21.61 -11.35 -0.58
N ALA A 125 22.42 -10.89 -1.54
CA ALA A 125 22.86 -9.50 -1.58
C ALA A 125 21.67 -8.55 -1.85
N MET A 126 20.76 -8.93 -2.76
CA MET A 126 19.52 -8.19 -3.02
C MET A 126 18.62 -8.10 -1.79
N ASP A 127 18.42 -9.19 -1.05
CA ASP A 127 17.63 -9.18 0.19
C ASP A 127 18.23 -8.23 1.23
N ALA A 128 19.57 -8.20 1.37
CA ALA A 128 20.26 -7.28 2.28
C ALA A 128 20.17 -5.81 1.85
N ILE A 129 20.22 -5.53 0.54
CA ILE A 129 20.13 -4.17 0.00
C ILE A 129 18.69 -3.66 0.08
N VAL A 130 17.73 -4.43 -0.44
CA VAL A 130 16.33 -4.05 -0.56
C VAL A 130 15.65 -3.89 0.79
N LEU A 131 16.12 -4.59 1.83
CA LEU A 131 15.71 -4.36 3.21
C LEU A 131 15.68 -2.87 3.59
N TYR A 132 16.68 -2.08 3.15
CA TYR A 132 16.82 -0.67 3.54
C TYR A 132 16.25 0.33 2.52
N VAL A 133 15.80 -0.12 1.34
CA VAL A 133 15.22 0.76 0.32
C VAL A 133 13.95 1.48 0.80
N PRO A 134 12.97 0.82 1.46
CA PRO A 134 11.80 1.53 1.99
C PRO A 134 12.19 2.61 3.01
N LEU A 135 13.19 2.36 3.85
CA LEU A 135 13.68 3.36 4.80
C LEU A 135 14.24 4.59 4.05
N GLY A 136 15.01 4.37 2.97
CA GLY A 136 15.47 5.45 2.10
C GLY A 136 14.31 6.21 1.43
N HIS A 137 13.26 5.51 0.98
CA HIS A 137 12.06 6.15 0.46
C HIS A 137 11.31 6.97 1.51
N ALA A 138 11.22 6.50 2.76
CA ALA A 138 10.63 7.27 3.85
C ALA A 138 11.39 8.59 4.08
N ILE A 139 12.73 8.54 4.16
CA ILE A 139 13.57 9.75 4.32
C ILE A 139 13.41 10.70 3.13
N GLY A 140 13.44 10.18 1.89
CA GLY A 140 13.19 10.99 0.70
C GLY A 140 11.80 11.63 0.69
N ARG A 141 10.79 11.00 1.29
CA ARG A 141 9.43 11.57 1.41
C ARG A 141 9.32 12.59 2.54
N ILE A 142 10.12 12.49 3.60
CA ILE A 142 10.30 13.58 4.58
C ILE A 142 10.85 14.82 3.88
N ALA A 143 11.85 14.65 3.01
CA ALA A 143 12.39 15.74 2.21
C ALA A 143 11.31 16.37 1.30
N CYS A 144 10.53 15.55 0.58
CA CYS A 144 9.39 16.04 -0.22
C CYS A 144 8.39 16.83 0.64
N PHE A 145 8.06 16.32 1.82
CA PHE A 145 7.11 16.94 2.74
C PHE A 145 7.59 18.33 3.18
N ILE A 146 8.87 18.46 3.60
CA ILE A 146 9.46 19.73 4.04
C ILE A 146 9.48 20.76 2.90
N VAL A 147 10.04 20.39 1.75
CA VAL A 147 10.12 21.29 0.58
C VAL A 147 8.73 21.68 0.08
N GLY A 148 7.79 20.75 0.07
CA GLY A 148 6.44 20.99 -0.45
C GLY A 148 6.20 20.47 -1.84
N CYS A 149 7.00 19.51 -2.31
CA CYS A 149 6.75 18.83 -3.57
C CYS A 149 5.92 17.56 -3.35
N CYS A 150 5.42 16.96 -4.43
CA CYS A 150 4.73 15.66 -4.42
C CYS A 150 3.39 15.62 -3.65
N TRP A 151 2.74 16.77 -3.45
CA TRP A 151 1.38 16.83 -2.90
C TRP A 151 0.35 16.29 -3.91
N GLY A 152 -0.72 15.72 -3.38
CA GLY A 152 -1.81 15.17 -4.20
C GLY A 152 -2.83 16.23 -4.62
N ARG A 153 -3.97 15.75 -5.09
CA ARG A 153 -5.12 16.59 -5.46
C ARG A 153 -5.66 17.34 -4.25
N TYR A 154 -6.38 18.43 -4.49
CA TYR A 154 -7.10 19.11 -3.40
C TYR A 154 -8.20 18.22 -2.85
N VAL A 155 -8.37 18.35 -1.54
CA VAL A 155 -9.25 17.59 -0.69
C VAL A 155 -10.11 18.60 0.04
N THR A 156 -11.42 18.41 0.04
CA THR A 156 -12.36 19.24 0.79
C THR A 156 -12.95 18.40 1.91
N LEU A 157 -12.79 18.86 3.14
CA LEU A 157 -13.47 18.33 4.31
C LEU A 157 -14.65 19.26 4.63
N ASP A 158 -15.83 18.69 4.84
CA ASP A 158 -17.03 19.38 5.31
C ASP A 158 -17.42 18.79 6.65
N PHE A 159 -17.31 19.59 7.70
CA PHE A 159 -17.75 19.27 9.06
C PHE A 159 -18.96 20.13 9.40
N TRP A 160 -20.15 19.64 9.05
CA TRP A 160 -21.43 20.29 9.37
C TRP A 160 -21.48 21.76 8.93
N GLY A 161 -21.08 22.04 7.68
CA GLY A 161 -21.10 23.38 7.09
C GLY A 161 -19.76 24.11 7.17
N ILE A 162 -18.80 23.63 7.96
CA ILE A 162 -17.43 24.16 7.97
C ILE A 162 -16.61 23.44 6.90
N ASN A 163 -16.29 24.17 5.83
CA ASN A 163 -15.51 23.66 4.71
C ASN A 163 -14.02 23.97 4.86
N ALA A 164 -13.18 22.94 4.95
CA ALA A 164 -11.73 23.05 4.91
C ALA A 164 -11.19 22.43 3.63
N ARG A 165 -10.49 23.21 2.80
CA ARG A 165 -9.90 22.74 1.53
C ARG A 165 -8.37 22.84 1.57
N PHE A 166 -7.68 21.73 1.34
CA PHE A 166 -6.22 21.66 1.38
C PHE A 166 -5.69 20.61 0.39
N PRO A 167 -4.43 20.70 -0.06
CA PRO A 167 -3.84 19.66 -0.92
C PRO A 167 -3.61 18.38 -0.13
N ASN A 168 -3.84 17.23 -0.76
CA ASN A 168 -3.65 15.94 -0.12
C ASN A 168 -2.16 15.73 0.27
N PRO A 169 -1.82 15.49 1.55
CA PRO A 169 -0.46 15.27 2.02
C PRO A 169 0.07 13.86 1.68
N VAL A 170 0.06 13.49 0.40
CA VAL A 170 0.57 12.19 -0.10
C VAL A 170 1.98 11.84 0.40
N PRO A 171 2.94 12.78 0.57
CA PRO A 171 4.23 12.46 1.17
C PRO A 171 4.12 11.85 2.58
N VAL A 172 3.17 12.29 3.41
CA VAL A 172 2.96 11.76 4.77
C VAL A 172 2.53 10.30 4.72
N TYR A 173 1.57 9.97 3.84
CA TYR A 173 1.14 8.59 3.66
C TYR A 173 2.28 7.72 3.15
N ALA A 174 3.08 8.24 2.22
CA ALA A 174 4.23 7.54 1.69
C ALA A 174 5.30 7.28 2.77
N ILE A 175 5.54 8.22 3.69
CA ILE A 175 6.45 8.00 4.84
C ILE A 175 5.93 6.83 5.69
N GLY A 176 4.67 6.90 6.12
CA GLY A 176 4.07 5.88 6.99
C GLY A 176 4.12 4.49 6.37
N VAL A 177 3.69 4.35 5.12
CA VAL A 177 3.65 3.02 4.47
C VAL A 177 5.06 2.48 4.21
N ASN A 178 6.03 3.31 3.84
CA ASN A 178 7.41 2.85 3.67
C ASN A 178 8.03 2.38 4.99
N ILE A 179 7.73 3.04 6.11
CA ILE A 179 8.14 2.57 7.45
C ILE A 179 7.50 1.22 7.76
N LEU A 180 6.20 1.05 7.50
CA LEU A 180 5.51 -0.22 7.73
C LEU A 180 6.09 -1.36 6.87
N ILE A 181 6.37 -1.10 5.59
CA ILE A 181 7.06 -2.05 4.71
C ILE A 181 8.44 -2.39 5.27
N PHE A 182 9.23 -1.40 5.69
CA PHE A 182 10.54 -1.63 6.29
C PHE A 182 10.46 -2.54 7.52
N LEU A 183 9.52 -2.27 8.45
CA LEU A 183 9.35 -3.08 9.66
C LEU A 183 8.94 -4.52 9.33
N PHE A 184 8.04 -4.71 8.37
CA PHE A 184 7.66 -6.05 7.88
C PHE A 184 8.86 -6.78 7.26
N LEU A 185 9.59 -6.12 6.35
CA LEU A 185 10.75 -6.72 5.68
C LEU A 185 11.89 -7.02 6.65
N ARG A 186 12.08 -6.18 7.67
CA ARG A 186 13.05 -6.43 8.73
C ARG A 186 12.73 -7.70 9.50
N ARG A 187 11.47 -7.86 9.92
CA ARG A 187 11.03 -9.09 10.61
C ARG A 187 11.17 -10.31 9.70
N LEU A 188 10.80 -10.19 8.42
CA LEU A 188 10.96 -11.26 7.44
C LEU A 188 12.45 -11.64 7.25
N TYR A 189 13.32 -10.65 7.07
CA TYR A 189 14.77 -10.83 6.93
C TYR A 189 15.35 -11.52 8.17
N GLU A 190 15.04 -11.04 9.37
CA GLU A 190 15.55 -11.60 10.63
C GLU A 190 15.13 -13.07 10.79
N ASN A 191 13.90 -13.44 10.41
CA ASN A 191 13.46 -14.84 10.44
C ASN A 191 14.16 -15.70 9.38
N ILE A 192 14.29 -15.22 8.14
CA ILE A 192 14.93 -15.98 7.05
C ILE A 192 16.41 -16.23 7.34
N TYR A 193 17.12 -15.22 7.82
CA TYR A 193 18.57 -15.27 8.01
C TYR A 193 18.99 -15.65 9.44
N SER A 194 18.03 -15.97 10.32
CA SER A 194 18.30 -16.49 11.68
C SER A 194 18.96 -17.86 11.67
N ASN A 195 18.70 -18.68 10.65
CA ASN A 195 19.23 -20.03 10.55
C ASN A 195 19.55 -20.39 9.08
N GLN A 196 20.47 -21.34 8.90
CA GLN A 196 21.02 -21.66 7.59
C GLN A 196 20.03 -22.38 6.67
N GLU A 197 19.08 -23.10 7.25
CA GLU A 197 18.06 -23.84 6.53
C GLU A 197 17.06 -22.89 5.87
N ALA A 198 16.48 -21.97 6.65
CA ALA A 198 15.58 -20.94 6.18
C ALA A 198 16.27 -20.04 5.15
N ARG A 199 17.53 -19.66 5.39
CA ARG A 199 18.35 -18.92 4.43
C ARG A 199 18.40 -19.64 3.07
N LYS A 200 18.70 -20.94 3.04
CA LYS A 200 18.80 -21.70 1.79
C LYS A 200 17.47 -21.72 1.01
N LEU A 201 16.35 -21.83 1.73
CA LEU A 201 15.03 -22.01 1.11
C LEU A 201 14.39 -20.69 0.68
N TYR A 202 14.42 -19.70 1.56
CA TYR A 202 13.66 -18.46 1.43
C TYR A 202 14.47 -17.27 0.88
N THR A 203 15.74 -17.44 0.56
CA THR A 203 16.55 -16.39 -0.09
C THR A 203 15.88 -15.86 -1.37
N GLY A 204 15.75 -14.53 -1.43
CA GLY A 204 15.05 -13.76 -2.46
C GLY A 204 13.67 -13.26 -2.01
N SER A 205 13.18 -13.71 -0.86
CA SER A 205 11.82 -13.37 -0.41
C SER A 205 11.69 -11.95 0.10
N VAL A 206 12.75 -11.35 0.66
CA VAL A 206 12.71 -9.95 1.12
C VAL A 206 12.65 -9.02 -0.08
N PHE A 207 13.51 -9.25 -1.07
CA PHE A 207 13.50 -8.58 -2.37
C PHE A 207 12.12 -8.67 -3.02
N ALA A 208 11.58 -9.89 -3.13
CA ALA A 208 10.32 -10.12 -3.79
C ALA A 208 9.13 -9.47 -3.06
N SER A 209 9.11 -9.58 -1.72
CA SER A 209 8.07 -8.97 -0.90
C SER A 209 8.07 -7.45 -1.02
N TYR A 210 9.24 -6.82 -1.04
CA TYR A 210 9.34 -5.37 -1.29
C TYR A 210 8.74 -5.00 -2.64
N PHE A 211 9.14 -5.70 -3.70
CA PHE A 211 8.70 -5.41 -5.07
C PHE A 211 7.18 -5.49 -5.22
N VAL A 212 6.56 -6.52 -4.62
CA VAL A 212 5.10 -6.68 -4.64
C VAL A 212 4.41 -5.64 -3.75
N LEU A 213 4.82 -5.49 -2.48
CA LEU A 213 4.15 -4.61 -1.52
C LEU A 213 4.31 -3.14 -1.90
N TYR A 214 5.54 -2.69 -2.18
CA TYR A 214 5.79 -1.31 -2.61
C TYR A 214 5.15 -1.02 -3.95
N GLY A 215 5.20 -1.96 -4.91
CA GLY A 215 4.52 -1.84 -6.19
C GLY A 215 3.03 -1.57 -6.03
N ALA A 216 2.34 -2.41 -5.24
CA ALA A 216 0.91 -2.29 -4.99
C ALA A 216 0.54 -0.97 -4.29
N VAL A 217 1.26 -0.62 -3.21
CA VAL A 217 1.05 0.63 -2.48
C VAL A 217 1.30 1.84 -3.37
N ARG A 218 2.38 1.84 -4.16
CA ARG A 218 2.77 2.99 -4.98
C ARG A 218 1.74 3.28 -6.06
N ILE A 219 1.13 2.24 -6.64
CA ILE A 219 0.01 2.36 -7.57
C ILE A 219 -1.18 3.06 -6.91
N ILE A 220 -1.51 2.69 -5.67
CA ILE A 220 -2.61 3.29 -4.91
C ILE A 220 -2.30 4.75 -4.57
N LEU A 221 -1.09 5.05 -4.10
CA LEU A 221 -0.68 6.42 -3.80
C LEU A 221 -0.73 7.33 -5.04
N GLU A 222 -0.51 6.78 -6.23
CA GLU A 222 -0.63 7.53 -7.49
C GLU A 222 -2.05 8.00 -7.77
N MET A 223 -3.07 7.30 -7.28
CA MET A 223 -4.47 7.67 -7.50
C MET A 223 -4.82 9.00 -6.82
N PHE A 224 -4.13 9.34 -5.74
CA PHE A 224 -4.26 10.62 -5.05
C PHE A 224 -3.46 11.75 -5.70
N ARG A 225 -2.60 11.46 -6.68
CA ARG A 225 -1.71 12.42 -7.34
C ARG A 225 -2.29 12.98 -8.64
N LYS A 226 -1.71 14.10 -9.09
CA LYS A 226 -1.91 14.67 -10.42
C LYS A 226 -0.66 14.36 -11.24
N GLU A 227 -0.69 13.28 -12.00
CA GLU A 227 0.44 12.88 -12.85
C GLU A 227 -0.02 12.67 -14.29
N ARG A 228 0.90 12.93 -15.23
CA ARG A 228 0.66 12.72 -16.65
C ARG A 228 0.51 11.22 -16.93
N ARG A 229 -0.48 10.88 -17.75
CA ARG A 229 -0.70 9.52 -18.22
C ARG A 229 0.11 9.29 -19.48
N ILE A 230 0.74 8.12 -19.59
CA ILE A 230 1.65 7.77 -20.70
C ILE A 230 1.01 6.82 -21.71
N GLY A 231 -0.03 6.06 -21.32
CA GLY A 231 -0.74 5.11 -22.19
C GLY A 231 -1.72 4.25 -21.38
N PHE A 232 -2.78 3.72 -22.02
CA PHE A 232 -3.82 2.89 -21.38
C PHE A 232 -4.43 3.48 -20.09
N GLY A 233 -4.45 4.80 -19.97
CA GLY A 233 -4.91 5.48 -18.76
C GLY A 233 -3.99 5.35 -17.53
N LEU A 234 -2.80 4.73 -17.67
CA LEU A 234 -1.80 4.56 -16.62
C LEU A 234 -0.76 5.68 -16.60
N THR A 235 -0.22 5.98 -15.42
CA THR A 235 0.96 6.84 -15.26
C THR A 235 2.25 6.04 -15.45
N GLN A 236 3.37 6.73 -15.67
CA GLN A 236 4.69 6.10 -15.74
C GLN A 236 5.02 5.31 -14.47
N ALA A 237 4.68 5.86 -13.30
CA ALA A 237 4.88 5.17 -12.03
C ALA A 237 4.04 3.89 -11.97
N GLN A 238 2.76 3.92 -12.40
CA GLN A 238 1.91 2.73 -12.39
C GLN A 238 2.47 1.62 -13.29
N ALA A 239 2.90 1.95 -14.51
CA ALA A 239 3.51 0.99 -15.42
C ALA A 239 4.79 0.37 -14.83
N ALA A 240 5.68 1.17 -14.25
CA ALA A 240 6.90 0.67 -13.61
C ALA A 240 6.59 -0.24 -12.41
N MET A 241 5.56 0.09 -11.63
CA MET A 241 5.17 -0.73 -10.47
C MET A 241 4.52 -2.05 -10.86
N ILE A 242 3.86 -2.14 -12.01
CA ILE A 242 3.39 -3.43 -12.56
C ILE A 242 4.58 -4.35 -12.84
N ILE A 243 5.67 -3.82 -13.44
CA ILE A 243 6.91 -4.59 -13.66
C ILE A 243 7.51 -5.06 -12.34
N PHE A 244 7.49 -4.21 -11.30
CA PHE A 244 7.96 -4.58 -9.97
C PHE A 244 7.14 -5.75 -9.41
N ILE A 245 5.82 -5.66 -9.45
CA ILE A 245 4.92 -6.72 -8.96
C ILE A 245 5.19 -8.03 -9.71
N ILE A 246 5.25 -8.01 -11.04
CA ILE A 246 5.52 -9.21 -11.85
C ILE A 246 6.87 -9.83 -11.47
N THR A 247 7.92 -9.02 -11.37
CA THR A 247 9.26 -9.48 -10.99
C THR A 247 9.26 -10.13 -9.60
N GLY A 248 8.60 -9.50 -8.63
CA GLY A 248 8.48 -10.06 -7.27
C GLY A 248 7.68 -11.36 -7.25
N LEU A 249 6.58 -11.45 -8.01
CA LEU A 249 5.79 -12.69 -8.12
C LEU A 249 6.60 -13.83 -8.74
N ILE A 250 7.41 -13.57 -9.78
CA ILE A 250 8.30 -14.58 -10.37
C ILE A 250 9.27 -15.13 -9.31
N VAL A 251 9.90 -14.25 -8.52
CA VAL A 251 10.83 -14.67 -7.46
C VAL A 251 10.10 -15.47 -6.37
N ILE A 252 8.90 -15.06 -5.96
CA ILE A 252 8.07 -15.82 -5.01
C ILE A 252 7.75 -17.21 -5.56
N LEU A 253 7.40 -17.35 -6.84
CA LEU A 253 7.14 -18.65 -7.47
C LEU A 253 8.39 -19.54 -7.46
N VAL A 254 9.57 -18.97 -7.73
CA VAL A 254 10.84 -19.70 -7.65
C VAL A 254 11.13 -20.16 -6.22
N VAL A 255 10.91 -19.31 -5.22
CA VAL A 255 11.05 -19.68 -3.79
C VAL A 255 10.04 -20.77 -3.43
N GLY A 256 8.77 -20.63 -3.83
CA GLY A 256 7.72 -21.62 -3.58
C GLY A 256 8.05 -23.00 -4.12
N ARG A 257 8.63 -23.09 -5.33
CA ARG A 257 9.11 -24.36 -5.90
C ARG A 257 10.23 -25.00 -5.08
N ARG A 258 11.14 -24.21 -4.49
CA ARG A 258 12.20 -24.74 -3.60
C ARG A 258 11.61 -25.31 -2.31
N LEU A 259 10.58 -24.67 -1.77
CA LEU A 259 9.88 -25.12 -0.57
C LEU A 259 9.15 -26.43 -0.81
N GLN A 260 8.35 -26.51 -1.89
CA GLN A 260 7.62 -27.72 -2.24
C GLN A 260 8.55 -28.93 -2.44
N LYS A 261 9.67 -28.74 -3.16
CA LYS A 261 10.66 -29.80 -3.34
C LYS A 261 11.19 -30.31 -2.00
N LYS A 262 11.44 -29.41 -1.04
CA LYS A 262 11.94 -29.81 0.27
C LYS A 262 10.88 -30.44 1.16
N GLU A 263 9.63 -29.97 1.15
CA GLU A 263 8.53 -30.59 1.91
C GLU A 263 8.29 -32.04 1.45
N ILE A 264 8.51 -32.34 0.16
CA ILE A 264 8.48 -33.71 -0.36
C ILE A 264 9.65 -34.54 0.18
N GLU A 265 10.82 -33.92 0.36
CA GLU A 265 12.05 -34.56 0.84
C GLU A 265 12.12 -34.70 2.38
N ALA A 266 11.40 -33.87 3.14
CA ALA A 266 11.50 -33.78 4.59
C ALA A 266 10.10 -33.78 5.25
N GLN A 267 9.75 -34.89 5.93
CA GLN A 267 8.49 -35.05 6.65
C GLN A 267 8.41 -34.28 8.00
N GLU A 268 9.39 -33.44 8.35
CA GLU A 268 9.37 -32.69 9.62
C GLU A 268 9.32 -31.18 9.41
N GLN A 269 8.33 -30.54 10.05
CA GLN A 269 8.07 -29.11 9.97
C GLN A 269 8.64 -28.42 11.22
N THR A 270 9.78 -27.73 11.09
CA THR A 270 10.42 -26.98 12.18
C THR A 270 9.68 -25.67 12.50
N ALA A 271 9.76 -25.20 13.76
CA ALA A 271 9.07 -23.99 14.23
C ALA A 271 9.42 -22.70 13.45
N ALA A 272 10.64 -22.59 12.91
CA ALA A 272 11.05 -21.47 12.05
C ALA A 272 10.23 -21.40 10.74
N ASN A 273 9.83 -22.55 10.20
CA ASN A 273 8.97 -22.60 9.01
C ASN A 273 7.54 -22.13 9.33
N ALA A 274 7.05 -22.36 10.55
CA ALA A 274 5.73 -21.90 10.97
C ALA A 274 5.67 -20.36 11.02
N GLU A 275 6.70 -19.71 11.57
CA GLU A 275 6.76 -18.25 11.64
C GLU A 275 6.85 -17.60 10.25
N LEU A 276 7.73 -18.11 9.40
CA LEU A 276 7.84 -17.64 8.02
C LEU A 276 6.53 -17.83 7.26
N ARG A 277 5.86 -18.98 7.42
CA ARG A 277 4.57 -19.24 6.80
C ARG A 277 3.53 -18.18 7.18
N LYS A 278 3.42 -17.81 8.45
CA LYS A 278 2.51 -16.72 8.89
C LYS A 278 2.83 -15.40 8.21
N LEU A 279 4.11 -15.02 8.11
CA LEU A 279 4.53 -13.78 7.45
C LEU A 279 4.24 -13.78 5.95
N PHE A 280 4.42 -14.91 5.26
CA PHE A 280 4.04 -15.05 3.85
C PHE A 280 2.53 -14.98 3.64
N LEU A 281 1.74 -15.58 4.53
CA LEU A 281 0.28 -15.48 4.49
C LEU A 281 -0.18 -14.04 4.66
N LEU A 282 0.38 -13.30 5.63
CA LEU A 282 0.11 -11.88 5.81
C LEU A 282 0.52 -11.05 4.58
N GLY A 283 1.75 -11.24 4.10
CA GLY A 283 2.26 -10.52 2.92
C GLY A 283 1.43 -10.80 1.66
N GLY A 284 1.04 -12.06 1.45
CA GLY A 284 0.19 -12.50 0.34
C GLY A 284 -1.23 -11.93 0.43
N PHE A 285 -1.84 -11.94 1.62
CA PHE A 285 -3.13 -11.29 1.88
C PHE A 285 -3.08 -9.80 1.52
N LEU A 286 -2.12 -9.06 2.07
CA LEU A 286 -1.97 -7.62 1.81
C LEU A 286 -1.73 -7.33 0.33
N ALA A 287 -0.81 -8.05 -0.30
CA ALA A 287 -0.48 -7.87 -1.70
C ALA A 287 -1.69 -8.11 -2.61
N SER A 288 -2.35 -9.25 -2.44
CA SER A 288 -3.49 -9.64 -3.28
C SER A 288 -4.70 -8.71 -3.08
N TYR A 289 -4.96 -8.28 -1.84
CA TYR A 289 -5.96 -7.27 -1.54
C TYR A 289 -5.68 -5.95 -2.26
N LEU A 290 -4.46 -5.41 -2.16
CA LEU A 290 -4.10 -4.12 -2.78
C LEU A 290 -4.14 -4.19 -4.31
N VAL A 291 -3.73 -5.32 -4.90
CA VAL A 291 -3.78 -5.54 -6.36
C VAL A 291 -5.23 -5.66 -6.84
N LEU A 292 -6.05 -6.50 -6.20
CA LEU A 292 -7.45 -6.67 -6.58
C LEU A 292 -8.22 -5.36 -6.44
N PHE A 293 -7.96 -4.63 -5.36
CA PHE A 293 -8.53 -3.31 -5.14
C PHE A 293 -8.16 -2.32 -6.27
N PHE A 294 -6.88 -2.29 -6.68
CA PHE A 294 -6.45 -1.47 -7.80
C PHE A 294 -7.18 -1.86 -9.10
N VAL A 295 -7.30 -3.16 -9.39
CA VAL A 295 -8.01 -3.64 -10.58
C VAL A 295 -9.45 -3.18 -10.58
N ILE A 296 -10.18 -3.38 -9.47
CA ILE A 296 -11.57 -2.94 -9.32
C ILE A 296 -11.67 -1.42 -9.51
N TYR A 297 -10.80 -0.63 -8.85
CA TYR A 297 -10.78 0.82 -9.02
C TYR A 297 -10.55 1.23 -10.48
N TYR A 298 -9.58 0.60 -11.16
CA TYR A 298 -9.26 0.89 -12.55
C TYR A 298 -10.45 0.60 -13.46
N LEU A 299 -11.12 -0.56 -13.27
CA LEU A 299 -12.29 -0.93 -14.05
C LEU A 299 -13.46 0.05 -13.88
N ILE A 300 -13.65 0.60 -12.68
CA ILE A 300 -14.73 1.56 -12.38
C ILE A 300 -14.39 2.98 -12.85
N LYS A 301 -13.23 3.50 -12.44
CA LYS A 301 -12.89 4.93 -12.52
C LYS A 301 -12.01 5.30 -13.72
N LYS A 302 -11.45 4.33 -14.44
CA LYS A 302 -10.57 4.56 -15.59
C LYS A 302 -11.09 3.91 -16.86
N ALA A 303 -11.37 2.61 -16.81
CA ALA A 303 -11.89 1.88 -17.96
C ALA A 303 -13.40 2.10 -18.16
N HIS A 304 -14.12 2.46 -17.10
CA HIS A 304 -15.58 2.65 -17.11
C HIS A 304 -16.34 1.40 -17.59
N VAL A 305 -15.80 0.20 -17.30
CA VAL A 305 -16.38 -1.09 -17.69
C VAL A 305 -17.28 -1.64 -16.59
N LEU A 306 -16.97 -1.34 -15.32
CA LEU A 306 -17.74 -1.81 -14.16
C LEU A 306 -18.52 -0.64 -13.52
N PRO A 307 -19.86 -0.69 -13.48
CA PRO A 307 -20.66 0.32 -12.78
C PRO A 307 -20.43 0.31 -11.27
N TRP A 308 -20.57 1.47 -10.62
CA TRP A 308 -20.56 1.54 -9.15
C TRP A 308 -21.95 1.13 -8.60
N PRO A 309 -22.04 0.14 -7.69
CA PRO A 309 -23.32 -0.38 -7.21
C PRO A 309 -24.10 0.63 -6.35
N PHE A 310 -23.41 1.50 -5.60
CA PHE A 310 -24.04 2.46 -4.68
C PHE A 310 -24.21 3.84 -5.34
N GLN A 311 -24.95 3.87 -6.44
CA GLN A 311 -25.20 5.08 -7.22
C GLN A 311 -26.67 5.51 -7.15
N LYS A 312 -26.92 6.77 -7.49
CA LYS A 312 -28.28 7.27 -7.65
C LYS A 312 -28.96 6.55 -8.81
N VAL A 313 -30.19 6.08 -8.57
CA VAL A 313 -30.98 5.33 -9.56
C VAL A 313 -32.21 6.13 -9.96
N GLN A 314 -32.71 5.94 -11.19
CA GLN A 314 -33.94 6.59 -11.66
C GLN A 314 -35.16 5.67 -11.61
N THR A 315 -34.95 4.35 -11.70
CA THR A 315 -36.02 3.35 -11.72
C THR A 315 -35.79 2.25 -10.69
N ILE A 316 -36.85 1.54 -10.29
CA ILE A 316 -36.75 0.38 -9.39
C ILE A 316 -35.86 -0.70 -10.01
N ALA A 317 -36.02 -0.96 -11.31
CA ALA A 317 -35.20 -1.92 -12.05
C ALA A 317 -33.70 -1.59 -11.96
N ALA A 318 -33.32 -0.31 -12.05
CA ALA A 318 -31.93 0.12 -11.86
C ALA A 318 -31.43 -0.12 -10.43
N GLY A 319 -32.31 -0.02 -9.42
CA GLY A 319 -31.99 -0.40 -8.04
C GLY A 319 -31.61 -1.88 -7.91
N TYR A 320 -32.40 -2.77 -8.51
CA TYR A 320 -32.09 -4.21 -8.54
C TYR A 320 -30.86 -4.53 -9.39
N ALA A 321 -30.63 -3.81 -10.49
CA ALA A 321 -29.40 -3.95 -11.27
C ALA A 321 -28.13 -3.66 -10.45
N GLY A 322 -28.23 -2.78 -9.44
CA GLY A 322 -27.14 -2.53 -8.48
C GLY A 322 -26.64 -3.79 -7.78
N ILE A 323 -27.54 -4.75 -7.48
CA ILE A 323 -27.19 -6.05 -6.87
C ILE A 323 -26.28 -6.85 -7.80
N LEU A 324 -26.59 -6.88 -9.09
CA LEU A 324 -25.77 -7.54 -10.10
C LEU A 324 -24.42 -6.82 -10.28
N TYR A 325 -24.41 -5.49 -10.23
CA TYR A 325 -23.18 -4.71 -10.27
C TYR A 325 -22.28 -4.96 -9.06
N TYR A 326 -22.83 -5.40 -7.92
CA TYR A 326 -22.05 -5.75 -6.74
C TYR A 326 -21.32 -7.10 -6.86
N ILE A 327 -21.77 -8.02 -7.73
CA ILE A 327 -21.22 -9.39 -7.81
C ILE A 327 -19.70 -9.40 -8.00
N PRO A 328 -19.08 -8.63 -8.91
CA PRO A 328 -17.61 -8.64 -9.06
C PRO A 328 -16.86 -8.21 -7.79
N PHE A 329 -17.48 -7.43 -6.90
CA PHE A 329 -16.87 -6.99 -5.65
C PHE A 329 -16.80 -8.10 -4.61
N THR A 330 -17.61 -9.16 -4.72
CA THR A 330 -17.53 -10.33 -3.83
C THR A 330 -16.24 -11.13 -4.02
N ALA A 331 -15.46 -10.83 -5.07
CA ALA A 331 -14.10 -11.35 -5.21
C ALA A 331 -13.18 -10.95 -4.04
N VAL A 332 -13.40 -9.79 -3.43
CA VAL A 332 -12.57 -9.28 -2.30
C VAL A 332 -12.76 -10.12 -1.03
N PRO A 333 -14.00 -10.35 -0.52
CA PRO A 333 -14.20 -11.25 0.62
C PRO A 333 -13.84 -12.70 0.28
N ALA A 334 -14.09 -13.18 -0.94
CA ALA A 334 -13.70 -14.53 -1.35
C ALA A 334 -12.17 -14.75 -1.27
N LEU A 335 -11.40 -13.81 -1.81
CA LEU A 335 -9.93 -13.81 -1.70
C LEU A 335 -9.47 -13.73 -0.23
N SER A 336 -10.13 -12.93 0.59
CA SER A 336 -9.81 -12.79 2.01
C SER A 336 -10.06 -14.10 2.78
N LEU A 337 -11.17 -14.78 2.49
CA LEU A 337 -11.48 -16.09 3.06
C LEU A 337 -10.49 -17.17 2.62
N TYR A 338 -10.04 -17.14 1.35
CA TYR A 338 -8.98 -18.02 0.87
C TYR A 338 -7.71 -17.91 1.72
N TRP A 339 -7.24 -16.69 2.01
CA TRP A 339 -6.06 -16.50 2.86
C TRP A 339 -6.30 -16.94 4.30
N LEU A 340 -7.49 -16.68 4.83
CA LEU A 340 -7.88 -17.09 6.18
C LEU A 340 -7.95 -18.63 6.34
N GLU A 341 -8.40 -19.32 5.30
CA GLU A 341 -8.40 -20.79 5.23
C GLU A 341 -6.97 -21.34 5.17
N LYS A 342 -6.08 -20.76 4.36
CA LYS A 342 -4.66 -21.16 4.29
C LYS A 342 -3.91 -20.93 5.61
N SER A 343 -4.42 -20.01 6.41
CA SER A 343 -4.03 -19.72 7.78
C SER A 343 -4.54 -20.75 8.80
N GLY A 344 -5.46 -21.65 8.45
CA GLY A 344 -5.99 -22.67 9.36
C GLY A 344 -6.95 -22.13 10.44
N ILE A 345 -7.53 -20.95 10.24
CA ILE A 345 -8.43 -20.33 11.20
C ILE A 345 -9.88 -20.74 10.89
N ALA A 346 -10.58 -21.30 11.89
CA ALA A 346 -11.98 -21.69 11.75
C ALA A 346 -12.89 -20.46 11.52
N VAL A 347 -13.53 -20.42 10.35
CA VAL A 347 -14.37 -19.29 9.91
C VAL A 347 -15.74 -19.31 10.60
N TRP A 348 -16.43 -20.45 10.54
CA TRP A 348 -17.84 -20.57 10.98
C TRP A 348 -18.06 -20.28 12.46
N GLU A 349 -17.10 -20.63 13.31
CA GLU A 349 -17.19 -20.35 14.75
C GLU A 349 -17.24 -18.85 15.03
N LYS A 350 -16.63 -18.03 14.18
CA LYS A 350 -16.59 -16.57 14.35
C LYS A 350 -17.88 -15.87 13.94
N PHE A 351 -18.85 -16.60 13.37
CA PHE A 351 -20.21 -16.10 13.17
C PHE A 351 -21.14 -16.41 14.35
N ARG A 352 -20.73 -17.29 15.28
CA ARG A 352 -21.55 -17.60 16.46
C ARG A 352 -21.41 -16.47 17.48
N TRP A 353 -22.51 -15.78 17.75
CA TRP A 353 -22.54 -14.67 18.69
C TRP A 353 -23.01 -15.14 20.06
N ARG A 354 -22.18 -14.97 21.10
CA ARG A 354 -22.44 -15.50 22.45
C ARG A 354 -22.30 -14.48 23.58
N ARG A 355 -21.71 -13.31 23.31
CA ARG A 355 -21.39 -12.29 24.31
C ARG A 355 -21.81 -10.94 23.78
N PHE A 356 -22.42 -10.11 24.62
CA PHE A 356 -22.69 -8.71 24.32
C PHE A 356 -21.64 -7.84 25.00
N SER A 357 -21.17 -6.79 24.32
CA SER A 357 -20.24 -5.82 24.89
C SER A 357 -20.79 -4.40 24.83
N SER A 358 -20.34 -3.53 25.74
CA SER A 358 -20.66 -2.10 25.70
C SER A 358 -20.27 -1.44 24.37
N PHE A 359 -19.16 -1.90 23.77
CA PHE A 359 -18.72 -1.46 22.44
C PHE A 359 -19.71 -1.83 21.33
N PHE A 360 -20.39 -2.97 21.42
CA PHE A 360 -21.45 -3.31 20.46
C PHE A 360 -22.61 -2.31 20.54
N TYR A 361 -23.10 -2.01 21.75
CA TYR A 361 -24.17 -1.04 21.93
C TYR A 361 -23.77 0.37 21.46
N ALA A 362 -22.54 0.80 21.76
CA ALA A 362 -22.01 2.07 21.27
C ALA A 362 -21.94 2.11 19.73
N GLY A 363 -21.45 1.03 19.11
CA GLY A 363 -21.38 0.91 17.66
C GLY A 363 -22.74 0.89 16.98
N LEU A 364 -23.71 0.20 17.58
CA LEU A 364 -25.09 0.16 17.09
C LEU A 364 -25.75 1.53 17.22
N ALA A 365 -25.62 2.19 18.37
CA ALA A 365 -26.16 3.53 18.60
C ALA A 365 -25.61 4.55 17.60
N PHE A 366 -24.29 4.53 17.35
CA PHE A 366 -23.66 5.37 16.32
C PHE A 366 -24.22 5.08 14.92
N SER A 367 -24.36 3.80 14.56
CA SER A 367 -24.86 3.38 13.26
C SER A 367 -26.32 3.81 13.03
N ILE A 368 -27.17 3.69 14.06
CA ILE A 368 -28.55 4.18 14.06
C ILE A 368 -28.57 5.70 13.91
N PHE A 369 -27.81 6.42 14.74
CA PHE A 369 -27.74 7.87 14.71
C PHE A 369 -27.33 8.40 13.32
N TYR A 370 -26.27 7.84 12.73
CA TYR A 370 -25.79 8.28 11.43
C TYR A 370 -26.79 7.98 10.31
N THR A 371 -27.50 6.85 10.38
CA THR A 371 -28.57 6.49 9.44
C THR A 371 -29.73 7.48 9.50
N ILE A 372 -30.19 7.81 10.72
CA ILE A 372 -31.24 8.82 10.92
C ILE A 372 -30.76 10.18 10.41
N TYR A 373 -29.52 10.57 10.69
CA TYR A 373 -28.95 11.81 10.18
C TYR A 373 -28.99 11.89 8.65
N LEU A 374 -28.57 10.83 7.95
CA LEU A 374 -28.56 10.83 6.48
C LEU A 374 -29.98 10.81 5.89
N LEU A 375 -30.87 9.96 6.39
CA LEU A 375 -32.18 9.72 5.75
C LEU A 375 -33.31 10.62 6.24
N VAL A 376 -33.14 11.30 7.37
CA VAL A 376 -34.18 12.16 7.95
C VAL A 376 -33.72 13.62 8.00
N LEU A 377 -32.51 13.87 8.50
CA LEU A 377 -32.03 15.24 8.71
C LEU A 377 -31.41 15.85 7.44
N LYS A 378 -30.70 15.05 6.65
CA LYS A 378 -30.03 15.53 5.42
C LYS A 378 -30.94 15.50 4.19
N GLU A 379 -31.76 14.46 4.05
CA GLU A 379 -32.71 14.33 2.94
C GLU A 379 -34.13 14.05 3.48
N PRO A 380 -35.00 15.08 3.60
CA PRO A 380 -36.31 14.91 4.21
C PRO A 380 -37.34 14.22 3.30
N ARG A 381 -37.03 14.01 2.01
CA ARG A 381 -37.96 13.40 1.03
C ARG A 381 -37.34 12.15 0.43
N LEU A 382 -37.82 10.99 0.89
CA LEU A 382 -37.42 9.68 0.38
C LEU A 382 -38.44 9.15 -0.64
N ARG A 383 -37.96 8.33 -1.57
CA ARG A 383 -38.79 7.60 -2.53
C ARG A 383 -39.64 6.52 -1.84
N GLY A 384 -40.67 6.06 -2.56
CA GLY A 384 -41.63 5.06 -2.07
C GLY A 384 -41.02 3.70 -1.74
N LEU A 385 -41.81 2.88 -1.04
CA LEU A 385 -41.41 1.57 -0.49
C LEU A 385 -40.75 0.60 -1.49
N GLY A 386 -41.08 0.70 -2.78
CA GLY A 386 -40.49 -0.17 -3.83
C GLY A 386 -38.98 -0.02 -4.02
N PHE A 387 -38.37 1.09 -3.58
CA PHE A 387 -36.92 1.29 -3.67
C PHE A 387 -36.14 0.74 -2.46
N TRP A 388 -36.82 0.34 -1.38
CA TRP A 388 -36.17 -0.15 -0.16
C TRP A 388 -35.58 -1.56 -0.25
N PRO A 389 -36.25 -2.56 -0.88
CA PRO A 389 -35.68 -3.90 -1.00
C PRO A 389 -34.26 -3.95 -1.59
N PRO A 390 -33.94 -3.28 -2.72
CA PRO A 390 -32.57 -3.29 -3.23
C PRO A 390 -31.58 -2.58 -2.29
N VAL A 391 -32.00 -1.54 -1.57
CA VAL A 391 -31.16 -0.89 -0.54
C VAL A 391 -30.83 -1.90 0.56
N VAL A 392 -31.82 -2.57 1.13
CA VAL A 392 -31.63 -3.57 2.21
C VAL A 392 -30.70 -4.70 1.76
N ILE A 393 -30.90 -5.23 0.55
CA ILE A 393 -30.08 -6.31 0.01
C ILE A 393 -28.63 -5.84 -0.19
N LEU A 394 -28.42 -4.68 -0.82
CA LEU A 394 -27.09 -4.12 -1.03
C LEU A 394 -26.37 -3.80 0.27
N SER A 395 -27.06 -3.24 1.27
CA SER A 395 -26.51 -2.98 2.61
C SER A 395 -26.11 -4.28 3.31
N ALA A 396 -26.91 -5.34 3.20
CA ALA A 396 -26.57 -6.64 3.79
C ALA A 396 -25.35 -7.26 3.09
N MET A 397 -25.31 -7.24 1.76
CA MET A 397 -24.18 -7.74 0.97
C MET A 397 -22.89 -6.99 1.32
N ASN A 398 -22.96 -5.66 1.42
CA ASN A 398 -21.80 -4.84 1.71
C ASN A 398 -21.29 -5.03 3.12
N ALA A 399 -22.17 -4.98 4.12
CA ALA A 399 -21.83 -5.20 5.52
C ALA A 399 -21.16 -6.57 5.73
N VAL A 400 -21.71 -7.65 5.14
CA VAL A 400 -21.09 -8.98 5.22
C VAL A 400 -19.73 -8.98 4.54
N SER A 401 -19.64 -8.45 3.32
CA SER A 401 -18.40 -8.42 2.53
C SER A 401 -17.28 -7.69 3.27
N GLU A 402 -17.51 -6.46 3.71
CA GLU A 402 -16.48 -5.65 4.36
C GLU A 402 -16.10 -6.20 5.74
N GLU A 403 -17.05 -6.64 6.56
CA GLU A 403 -16.72 -7.18 7.87
C GLU A 403 -15.99 -8.53 7.80
N VAL A 404 -16.28 -9.36 6.79
CA VAL A 404 -15.50 -10.56 6.50
C VAL A 404 -14.06 -10.22 6.10
N VAL A 405 -13.85 -9.20 5.26
CA VAL A 405 -12.52 -8.78 4.82
C VAL A 405 -11.71 -8.20 5.99
N TYR A 406 -12.28 -7.26 6.74
CA TYR A 406 -11.50 -6.46 7.68
C TYR A 406 -11.52 -7.00 9.11
N ARG A 407 -12.70 -7.36 9.65
CA ARG A 407 -12.84 -7.74 11.07
C ARG A 407 -12.60 -9.22 11.27
N LEU A 408 -12.96 -10.03 10.28
CA LEU A 408 -12.63 -11.45 10.32
C LEU A 408 -11.24 -11.72 9.73
N ALA A 409 -11.03 -11.54 8.42
CA ALA A 409 -9.80 -11.98 7.77
C ALA A 409 -8.59 -11.13 8.16
N ALA A 410 -8.58 -9.82 7.87
CA ALA A 410 -7.42 -8.96 8.11
C ALA A 410 -6.99 -8.97 9.59
N TYR A 411 -7.92 -8.69 10.51
CA TYR A 411 -7.63 -8.69 11.94
C TYR A 411 -7.02 -10.01 12.42
N LYS A 412 -7.59 -11.16 12.01
CA LYS A 412 -7.10 -12.47 12.45
C LYS A 412 -5.76 -12.85 11.83
N ILE A 413 -5.53 -12.51 10.57
CA ILE A 413 -4.24 -12.74 9.90
C ILE A 413 -3.14 -11.92 10.57
N PHE A 414 -3.42 -10.66 10.97
CA PHE A 414 -2.46 -9.87 11.77
C PHE A 414 -2.18 -10.49 13.14
N ILE A 415 -3.22 -10.90 13.88
CA ILE A 415 -3.05 -11.58 15.17
C ILE A 415 -2.23 -12.86 15.03
N GLN A 416 -2.48 -13.64 13.98
CA GLN A 416 -1.76 -14.89 13.74
C GLN A 416 -0.29 -14.66 13.40
N ALA A 417 0.04 -13.55 12.72
CA ALA A 417 1.40 -13.08 12.55
C ALA A 417 1.96 -12.41 13.81
N ASP A 418 1.45 -12.74 15.00
CA ASP A 418 1.88 -12.29 16.33
C ASP A 418 1.94 -10.77 16.51
N TYR A 419 1.10 -10.02 15.80
CA TYR A 419 0.90 -8.60 16.10
C TYR A 419 -0.04 -8.43 17.30
N SER A 420 0.19 -7.39 18.09
CA SER A 420 -0.68 -7.07 19.23
C SER A 420 -2.12 -6.81 18.80
N LYS A 421 -3.08 -6.96 19.71
CA LYS A 421 -4.50 -6.66 19.42
C LYS A 421 -4.71 -5.22 18.97
N LEU A 422 -4.04 -4.28 19.61
CA LEU A 422 -4.08 -2.86 19.25
C LEU A 422 -3.53 -2.64 17.84
N THR A 423 -2.35 -3.18 17.55
CA THR A 423 -1.71 -3.05 16.22
C THR A 423 -2.59 -3.67 15.14
N SER A 424 -3.17 -4.84 15.40
CA SER A 424 -4.05 -5.54 14.46
C SER A 424 -5.32 -4.74 14.19
N ASN A 425 -5.92 -4.11 15.21
CA ASN A 425 -7.08 -3.25 15.05
C ASN A 425 -6.76 -1.99 14.23
N ILE A 426 -5.64 -1.33 14.52
CA ILE A 426 -5.20 -0.16 13.76
C ILE A 426 -4.90 -0.54 12.30
N ALA A 427 -4.21 -1.66 12.07
CA ALA A 427 -3.83 -2.10 10.74
C ALA A 427 -5.05 -2.45 9.87
N GLN A 428 -6.02 -3.21 10.39
CA GLN A 428 -7.26 -3.50 9.64
C GLN A 428 -8.06 -2.22 9.36
N THR A 429 -8.08 -1.27 10.31
CA THR A 429 -8.74 0.02 10.12
C THR A 429 -8.12 0.81 8.98
N ILE A 430 -6.79 0.86 8.90
CA ILE A 430 -6.09 1.56 7.81
C ILE A 430 -6.45 0.93 6.45
N LEU A 431 -6.50 -0.41 6.37
CA LEU A 431 -6.91 -1.11 5.15
C LEU A 431 -8.36 -0.81 4.75
N TYR A 432 -9.28 -0.79 5.73
CA TYR A 432 -10.68 -0.44 5.59
C TYR A 432 -10.86 0.99 5.08
N SER A 433 -10.22 1.95 5.74
CA SER A 433 -10.35 3.37 5.41
C SER A 433 -9.77 3.74 4.05
N LEU A 434 -8.79 2.99 3.56
CA LEU A 434 -8.17 3.23 2.26
C LEU A 434 -9.20 3.25 1.12
N ILE A 435 -10.14 2.31 1.11
CA ILE A 435 -11.20 2.25 0.10
C ILE A 435 -12.11 3.47 0.20
N HIS A 436 -12.47 3.85 1.42
CA HIS A 436 -13.37 4.97 1.70
C HIS A 436 -12.75 6.30 1.25
N PHE A 437 -11.45 6.51 1.48
CA PHE A 437 -10.72 7.67 0.95
C PHE A 437 -10.76 7.76 -0.57
N ILE A 438 -10.71 6.61 -1.25
CA ILE A 438 -10.59 6.52 -2.71
C ILE A 438 -11.95 6.64 -3.39
N MET A 439 -12.98 6.03 -2.81
CA MET A 439 -14.32 5.91 -3.40
C MET A 439 -15.27 7.01 -2.91
N GLY A 440 -15.31 7.25 -1.60
CA GLY A 440 -16.20 8.23 -0.97
C GLY A 440 -15.53 9.55 -0.59
N GLY A 441 -14.23 9.67 -0.81
CA GLY A 441 -13.48 10.88 -0.55
C GLY A 441 -13.06 11.04 0.91
N PRO A 442 -12.54 12.22 1.27
CA PRO A 442 -11.75 12.41 2.49
C PRO A 442 -12.56 12.46 3.77
N VAL A 443 -13.78 13.01 3.73
CA VAL A 443 -14.67 13.09 4.89
C VAL A 443 -15.10 11.68 5.29
N LEU A 444 -15.61 10.91 4.33
CA LEU A 444 -15.98 9.52 4.56
C LEU A 444 -14.76 8.69 4.98
N GLY A 445 -13.60 8.90 4.33
CA GLY A 445 -12.34 8.29 4.73
C GLY A 445 -11.98 8.56 6.19
N ALA A 446 -12.10 9.80 6.67
CA ALA A 446 -11.83 10.15 8.07
C ALA A 446 -12.81 9.49 9.04
N PHE A 447 -14.12 9.55 8.76
CA PHE A 447 -15.13 8.89 9.59
C PHE A 447 -14.94 7.37 9.64
N SER A 448 -14.54 6.77 8.52
CA SER A 448 -14.26 5.33 8.44
C SER A 448 -13.10 4.91 9.35
N ILE A 449 -12.15 5.79 9.68
CA ILE A 449 -11.08 5.45 10.63
C ILE A 449 -11.67 5.25 12.02
N ALA A 450 -12.46 6.22 12.50
CA ALA A 450 -13.08 6.15 13.82
C ALA A 450 -14.05 4.97 13.93
N TYR A 451 -14.94 4.82 12.94
CA TYR A 451 -15.85 3.69 12.86
C TYR A 451 -15.09 2.36 12.78
N GLY A 452 -13.98 2.36 12.05
CA GLY A 452 -13.21 1.15 11.83
C GLY A 452 -12.49 0.63 13.06
N VAL A 453 -11.95 1.53 13.90
CA VAL A 453 -11.38 1.20 15.22
C VAL A 453 -12.46 0.65 16.13
N MET A 454 -13.63 1.29 16.17
CA MET A 454 -14.76 0.88 16.99
C MET A 454 -15.25 -0.53 16.63
N LEU A 455 -15.48 -0.82 15.34
CA LEU A 455 -15.89 -2.17 14.92
C LEU A 455 -14.81 -3.22 15.18
N GLY A 456 -13.53 -2.87 15.13
CA GLY A 456 -12.48 -3.78 15.55
C GLY A 456 -12.50 -4.08 17.06
N MET A 457 -12.86 -3.11 17.90
CA MET A 457 -13.10 -3.35 19.34
C MET A 457 -14.34 -4.23 19.57
N VAL A 458 -15.39 -4.06 18.75
CA VAL A 458 -16.57 -4.92 18.77
C VAL A 458 -16.16 -6.37 18.44
N MET A 459 -15.39 -6.59 17.38
CA MET A 459 -14.90 -7.91 17.00
C MET A 459 -14.04 -8.53 18.11
N GLU A 460 -13.13 -7.75 18.71
CA GLU A 460 -12.25 -8.22 19.78
C GLU A 460 -13.05 -8.66 21.01
N ARG A 461 -14.01 -7.86 21.46
CA ARG A 461 -14.73 -8.09 22.74
C ARG A 461 -15.82 -9.14 22.63
N ASN A 462 -16.48 -9.24 21.48
CA ASN A 462 -17.53 -10.24 21.26
C ASN A 462 -16.97 -11.56 20.70
N GLU A 463 -15.71 -11.57 20.22
CA GLU A 463 -15.06 -12.69 19.54
C GLU A 463 -15.84 -13.23 18.32
N SER A 464 -16.71 -12.39 17.75
CA SER A 464 -17.65 -12.71 16.69
C SER A 464 -17.76 -11.53 15.72
N VAL A 465 -17.87 -11.83 14.43
CA VAL A 465 -18.03 -10.82 13.36
C VAL A 465 -19.48 -10.38 13.18
N THR A 466 -20.44 -11.21 13.62
CA THR A 466 -21.89 -10.95 13.51
C THR A 466 -22.32 -9.60 14.09
N PRO A 467 -21.85 -9.16 15.28
CA PRO A 467 -22.23 -7.85 15.83
C PRO A 467 -21.67 -6.71 14.98
N CYS A 468 -20.49 -6.89 14.38
CA CYS A 468 -19.92 -5.92 13.45
C CYS A 468 -20.78 -5.82 12.18
N ILE A 469 -21.22 -6.96 11.63
CA ILE A 469 -22.13 -7.02 10.47
C ILE A 469 -23.44 -6.29 10.78
N ILE A 470 -24.02 -6.48 11.97
CA ILE A 470 -25.26 -5.80 12.38
C ILE A 470 -25.06 -4.28 12.42
N CYS A 471 -24.00 -3.80 13.09
CA CYS A 471 -23.70 -2.37 13.12
C CYS A 471 -23.49 -1.80 11.71
N HIS A 472 -22.69 -2.48 10.89
CA HIS A 472 -22.37 -2.04 9.53
C HIS A 472 -23.60 -2.07 8.62
N PHE A 473 -24.43 -3.11 8.71
CA PHE A 473 -25.69 -3.18 7.97
C PHE A 473 -26.59 -1.98 8.29
N VAL A 474 -26.72 -1.62 9.56
CA VAL A 474 -27.53 -0.46 9.97
C VAL A 474 -26.96 0.82 9.36
N ILE A 475 -25.64 1.09 9.46
CA ILE A 475 -25.06 2.32 8.91
C ILE A 475 -25.18 2.36 7.38
N ASP A 476 -25.08 1.21 6.71
CA ASP A 476 -25.20 1.07 5.27
C ASP A 476 -26.62 1.33 4.75
N ILE A 477 -27.66 1.09 5.55
CA ILE A 477 -29.02 1.53 5.20
C ILE A 477 -29.03 3.04 4.96
N GLY A 478 -28.31 3.82 5.77
CA GLY A 478 -28.15 5.26 5.56
C GLY A 478 -27.26 5.58 4.36
N CYS A 479 -26.04 5.04 4.32
CA CYS A 479 -25.03 5.38 3.33
C CYS A 479 -25.40 4.97 1.90
N ILE A 480 -25.97 3.78 1.72
CA ILE A 480 -26.43 3.26 0.42
C ILE A 480 -27.85 3.72 0.14
N GLY A 481 -28.69 3.83 1.17
CA GLY A 481 -30.06 4.32 1.02
C GLY A 481 -30.12 5.75 0.53
N LEU A 482 -29.29 6.66 1.06
CA LEU A 482 -29.30 8.08 0.66
C LEU A 482 -29.26 8.27 -0.87
N PRO A 483 -28.23 7.82 -1.61
CA PRO A 483 -28.20 8.02 -3.05
C PRO A 483 -29.35 7.31 -3.80
N MET A 484 -29.85 6.17 -3.32
CA MET A 484 -30.88 5.39 -4.00
C MET A 484 -32.32 5.86 -3.73
N LEU A 485 -32.55 6.42 -2.54
CA LEU A 485 -33.86 6.86 -2.05
C LEU A 485 -34.07 8.37 -2.23
N SER A 486 -33.01 9.17 -2.40
CA SER A 486 -33.13 10.60 -2.75
C SER A 486 -33.79 10.78 -4.13
N TYR A 487 -34.62 11.82 -4.26
CA TYR A 487 -35.24 12.20 -5.54
C TYR A 487 -34.21 12.66 -6.56
#